data_AF-A0AAP1C468-F1
#
_entry.id   AF-A0AAP1C468-F1
#
_cell.length_a   1.000
_cell.length_b   1.000
_cell.length_c   1.000
_cell.angle_alpha   90.00
_cell.angle_beta   90.00
_cell.angle_gamma   90.00
#
_symmetry.space_group_name_H-M   'P 1'
#
loop_
_entity.id
_entity.type
_entity.pdbx_description
1 polymer ?
#
loop_
_entity_poly.entity_id
_entity_poly.type
_entity_poly.pdbx_seq_one_letter_code
_entity_poly.pdbx_strand_id
1 'polypeptide(L)'
;MTTTKTHETRRTLAEDVFYPDHEPRTESPIFRASKRAMKAAGGYVCAVCGDDQAVESHHRFFEWAFSHAIDWKWIRDVALNKCDTMFSHKLQRVVPIPRQHPIWDVIKLTQGFDWEAFDPAQPEAFVDSTYNQLLLCALHHRGKDHGRHEESDPVWSVQAFLLPGFVYSPDELKQLHAKERK
;
A
#
# COMPACT_ATOMS: atom_id res chain seq x y z
N MET A 1 -16.33 -4.32 -23.74
CA MET A 1 -16.01 -3.16 -24.61
C MET A 1 -14.51 -3.18 -24.85
N THR A 2 -14.05 -2.89 -26.07
CA THR A 2 -12.63 -2.81 -26.40
C THR A 2 -12.20 -1.35 -26.58
N THR A 3 -11.07 -0.96 -25.98
CA THR A 3 -10.53 0.40 -26.11
C THR A 3 -9.90 0.55 -27.50
N THR A 4 -10.46 1.41 -28.37
CA THR A 4 -10.02 1.52 -29.77
C THR A 4 -8.97 2.59 -30.02
N LYS A 5 -8.70 3.47 -29.05
CA LYS A 5 -7.64 4.50 -29.11
C LYS A 5 -6.98 4.64 -27.74
N THR A 6 -5.66 4.49 -27.70
CA THR A 6 -4.81 4.74 -26.53
C THR A 6 -3.69 5.71 -26.92
N HIS A 7 -3.13 6.44 -25.95
CA HIS A 7 -1.93 7.27 -26.17
C HIS A 7 -0.96 7.05 -25.00
N GLU A 8 0.32 7.05 -25.30
CA GLU A 8 1.36 6.96 -24.28
C GLU A 8 1.53 8.32 -23.59
N THR A 9 1.61 8.31 -22.26
CA THR A 9 2.10 9.45 -21.48
C THR A 9 3.38 9.01 -20.78
N ARG A 10 4.49 9.70 -21.06
CA ARG A 10 5.79 9.44 -20.43
C ARG A 10 6.12 10.54 -19.43
N ARG A 11 6.52 10.15 -18.22
CA ARG A 11 6.95 11.05 -17.14
C ARG A 11 8.13 10.44 -16.39
N THR A 12 8.86 11.29 -15.66
CA THR A 12 9.87 10.86 -14.70
C THR A 12 9.34 11.19 -13.30
N LEU A 13 9.31 10.18 -12.42
CA LEU A 13 9.05 10.36 -11.00
C LEU A 13 10.38 10.51 -10.29
N ALA A 14 10.51 11.55 -9.47
CA ALA A 14 11.63 11.73 -8.55
C ALA A 14 11.04 11.86 -7.14
N GLU A 15 11.52 11.02 -6.23
CA GLU A 15 11.11 11.03 -4.83
C GLU A 15 12.32 11.43 -3.97
N ASP A 16 12.11 12.42 -3.10
CA ASP A 16 13.08 12.89 -2.11
C ASP A 16 12.35 13.01 -0.76
N VAL A 17 12.67 12.09 0.15
CA VAL A 17 11.93 11.84 1.37
C VAL A 17 12.90 11.64 2.52
N PHE A 18 12.65 12.34 3.63
CA PHE A 18 13.36 12.12 4.88
C PHE A 18 12.66 11.03 5.68
N TYR A 19 13.29 9.85 5.80
CA TYR A 19 12.88 8.87 6.80
C TYR A 19 13.43 9.26 8.17
N PRO A 20 12.64 9.10 9.24
CA PRO A 20 13.17 9.20 10.60
C PRO A 20 14.21 8.10 10.82
N ASP A 21 15.13 8.32 11.76
CA ASP A 21 16.06 7.28 12.17
C ASP A 21 15.29 6.04 12.63
N HIS A 22 15.73 4.89 12.14
CA HIS A 22 15.17 3.59 12.46
C HIS A 22 16.26 2.52 12.41
N GLU A 23 16.03 1.41 13.12
CA GLU A 23 16.94 0.28 13.07
C GLU A 23 17.04 -0.32 11.66
N PRO A 24 18.15 -0.98 11.28
CA PRO A 24 18.22 -1.73 10.04
C PRO A 24 17.06 -2.73 9.94
N ARG A 25 16.37 -2.75 8.79
CA ARG A 25 15.18 -3.58 8.62
C ARG A 25 15.54 -5.07 8.75
N THR A 26 14.96 -5.70 9.76
CA THR A 26 14.81 -7.16 9.84
C THR A 26 13.34 -7.47 10.04
N GLU A 27 12.85 -8.59 9.52
CA GLU A 27 11.44 -8.95 9.72
C GLU A 27 11.15 -9.13 11.22
N SER A 28 10.13 -8.44 11.72
CA SER A 28 9.68 -8.65 13.10
C SER A 28 9.05 -10.04 13.26
N PRO A 29 8.94 -10.56 14.50
CA PRO A 29 8.16 -11.78 14.77
C PRO A 29 6.71 -11.66 14.29
N ILE A 30 6.10 -10.48 14.41
CA ILE A 30 4.74 -10.19 13.98
C ILE A 30 4.64 -10.28 12.46
N PHE A 31 5.54 -9.62 11.72
CA PHE A 31 5.55 -9.67 10.25
C PHE A 31 5.62 -11.11 9.72
N ARG A 32 6.51 -11.92 10.30
CA ARG A 32 6.62 -13.35 9.98
C ARG A 32 5.33 -14.11 10.31
N ALA A 33 4.70 -13.82 11.44
CA ALA A 33 3.45 -14.46 11.84
C ALA A 33 2.29 -14.06 10.91
N SER A 34 2.18 -12.79 10.55
CA SER A 34 1.18 -12.26 9.62
C SER A 34 1.32 -12.90 8.24
N LYS A 35 2.54 -13.01 7.70
CA LYS A 35 2.77 -13.76 6.44
C LYS A 35 2.28 -15.21 6.52
N ARG A 36 2.59 -15.91 7.62
CA ARG A 36 2.11 -17.30 7.82
C ARG A 36 0.58 -17.37 7.90
N ALA A 37 -0.05 -16.45 8.63
CA ALA A 37 -1.50 -16.39 8.77
C ALA A 37 -2.20 -16.13 7.43
N MET A 38 -1.72 -15.16 6.65
CA MET A 38 -2.26 -14.88 5.32
C MET A 38 -2.09 -16.06 4.36
N LYS A 39 -0.95 -16.77 4.45
CA LYS A 39 -0.73 -18.00 3.68
C LYS A 39 -1.69 -19.11 4.09
N ALA A 40 -1.90 -19.31 5.39
CA ALA A 40 -2.84 -20.31 5.90
C ALA A 40 -4.30 -20.00 5.53
N ALA A 41 -4.66 -18.72 5.41
CA ALA A 41 -5.97 -18.29 4.95
C ALA A 41 -6.20 -18.49 3.43
N GLY A 42 -5.21 -19.02 2.70
CA GLY A 42 -5.29 -19.21 1.25
C GLY A 42 -5.13 -17.92 0.44
N GLY A 43 -4.81 -16.80 1.10
CA GLY A 43 -4.73 -15.47 0.50
C GLY A 43 -3.38 -15.11 -0.12
N TYR A 44 -2.46 -16.07 -0.26
CA TYR A 44 -1.09 -15.80 -0.75
C TYR A 44 -1.02 -15.66 -2.28
N VAL A 45 -1.87 -14.78 -2.81
CA VAL A 45 -1.97 -14.39 -4.21
C VAL A 45 -1.87 -12.87 -4.33
N CYS A 46 -1.43 -12.37 -5.47
CA CYS A 46 -1.34 -10.94 -5.72
C CYS A 46 -2.73 -10.29 -5.67
N ALA A 47 -2.88 -9.24 -4.88
CA ALA A 47 -4.13 -8.49 -4.74
C ALA A 47 -4.56 -7.74 -6.02
N VAL A 48 -3.66 -7.58 -6.99
CA VAL A 48 -3.92 -6.88 -8.26
C VAL A 48 -4.36 -7.86 -9.36
N CYS A 49 -3.65 -8.98 -9.52
CA CYS A 49 -3.88 -9.90 -10.65
C CYS A 49 -4.18 -11.36 -10.27
N GLY A 50 -4.12 -11.71 -8.98
CA GLY A 50 -4.35 -13.08 -8.50
C GLY A 50 -3.21 -14.07 -8.74
N ASP A 51 -2.05 -13.63 -9.26
CA ASP A 51 -0.87 -14.47 -9.42
C ASP A 51 -0.34 -14.97 -8.08
N ASP A 52 -0.07 -16.27 -7.97
CA ASP A 52 0.43 -16.95 -6.77
C ASP A 52 1.97 -17.14 -6.80
N GLN A 53 2.63 -16.72 -7.88
CA GLN A 53 4.07 -16.82 -8.04
C GLN A 53 4.81 -15.59 -7.49
N ALA A 54 5.91 -15.85 -6.78
CA ALA A 54 6.80 -14.83 -6.22
C ALA A 54 6.05 -13.71 -5.46
N VAL A 55 5.04 -14.10 -4.68
CA VAL A 55 4.24 -13.17 -3.88
C VAL A 55 5.02 -12.70 -2.65
N GLU A 56 5.04 -11.38 -2.48
CA GLU A 56 5.69 -10.67 -1.39
C GLU A 56 4.65 -9.84 -0.63
N SER A 57 4.95 -9.54 0.63
CA SER A 57 4.10 -8.72 1.49
C SER A 57 4.61 -7.28 1.51
N HIS A 58 3.76 -6.34 1.13
CA HIS A 58 4.01 -4.90 1.08
C HIS A 58 3.18 -4.18 2.16
N HIS A 59 3.73 -3.13 2.77
CA HIS A 59 3.01 -2.31 3.75
C HIS A 59 1.97 -1.39 3.08
N ARG A 60 0.68 -1.55 3.37
CA ARG A 60 -0.41 -0.93 2.59
C ARG A 60 -0.61 0.56 2.83
N PHE A 61 -0.72 0.96 4.10
CA PHE A 61 -1.07 2.32 4.52
C PHE A 61 0.14 3.09 5.00
N PHE A 62 0.97 2.45 5.83
CA PHE A 62 2.15 3.07 6.42
C PHE A 62 3.36 2.17 6.21
N GLU A 63 4.34 2.69 5.49
CA GLU A 63 5.65 2.07 5.39
C GLU A 63 6.30 1.98 6.76
N TRP A 64 6.96 0.86 7.03
CA TRP A 64 7.64 0.65 8.31
C TRP A 64 8.66 1.76 8.62
N ALA A 65 9.35 2.28 7.59
CA ALA A 65 10.36 3.33 7.74
C ALA A 65 9.83 4.62 8.39
N PHE A 66 8.53 4.89 8.32
CA PHE A 66 7.90 6.06 8.94
C PHE A 66 7.35 5.80 10.35
N SER A 67 7.52 4.61 10.91
CA SER A 67 6.86 4.22 12.16
C SER A 67 7.17 5.17 13.31
N HIS A 68 8.39 5.74 13.38
CA HIS A 68 8.77 6.69 14.44
C HIS A 68 8.27 8.12 14.22
N ALA A 69 7.72 8.44 13.03
CA ALA A 69 7.19 9.75 12.69
C ALA A 69 5.65 9.83 12.78
N ILE A 70 4.97 8.70 13.03
CA ILE A 70 3.51 8.62 13.06
C ILE A 70 2.99 8.76 14.50
N ASP A 71 1.95 9.57 14.69
CA ASP A 71 1.24 9.67 15.96
C ASP A 71 0.24 8.50 16.13
N TRP A 72 0.76 7.37 16.59
CA TRP A 72 -0.02 6.15 16.83
C TRP A 72 -1.09 6.31 17.91
N LYS A 73 -0.84 7.17 18.90
CA LYS A 73 -1.82 7.47 19.94
C LYS A 73 -3.01 8.20 19.34
N TRP A 74 -2.77 9.19 18.49
CA TRP A 74 -3.82 9.91 17.78
C TRP A 74 -4.64 8.96 16.90
N ILE A 75 -4.00 8.10 16.09
CA ILE A 75 -4.70 7.11 15.26
C ILE A 75 -5.61 6.23 16.11
N ARG A 76 -5.09 5.68 17.22
CA ARG A 76 -5.86 4.84 18.14
C ARG A 76 -7.06 5.60 18.72
N ASP A 77 -6.84 6.82 19.20
CA ASP A 77 -7.90 7.61 19.82
C ASP A 77 -8.99 8.00 18.81
N VAL A 78 -8.65 8.27 17.55
CA VAL A 78 -9.65 8.47 16.47
C VAL A 78 -10.42 7.17 16.18
N ALA A 79 -9.73 6.03 16.08
CA ALA A 79 -10.37 4.74 15.83
C ALA A 79 -11.35 4.33 16.93
N LEU A 80 -11.06 4.72 18.19
CA LEU A 80 -11.92 4.51 19.35
C LEU A 80 -12.98 5.61 19.54
N ASN A 81 -13.11 6.55 18.59
CA ASN A 81 -14.02 7.69 18.67
C ASN A 81 -13.81 8.56 19.94
N LYS A 82 -12.57 8.67 20.40
CA LYS A 82 -12.13 9.49 21.54
C LYS A 82 -11.52 10.83 21.11
N CYS A 83 -11.25 11.00 19.81
CA CYS A 83 -10.68 12.21 19.24
C CYS A 83 -11.32 12.52 17.88
N ASP A 84 -11.74 13.76 17.67
CA ASP A 84 -12.32 14.28 16.42
C ASP A 84 -11.54 15.48 15.85
N THR A 85 -10.33 15.72 16.38
CA THR A 85 -9.43 16.79 15.94
C THR A 85 -8.09 16.23 15.49
N MET A 86 -7.35 16.99 14.67
CA MET A 86 -6.00 16.66 14.21
C MET A 86 -5.10 17.89 14.30
N PHE A 87 -3.79 17.67 14.46
CA PHE A 87 -2.81 18.72 14.24
C PHE A 87 -2.56 18.89 12.74
N SER A 88 -2.82 20.08 12.20
CA SER A 88 -2.50 20.40 10.81
C SER A 88 -1.08 20.92 10.71
N HIS A 89 -0.15 20.13 10.14
CA HIS A 89 1.22 20.59 9.90
C HIS A 89 1.29 21.84 9.00
N LYS A 90 0.38 22.00 8.04
CA LYS A 90 0.36 23.20 7.18
C LYS A 90 -0.10 24.46 7.93
N LEU A 91 -1.11 24.33 8.80
CA LEU A 91 -1.69 25.46 9.52
C LEU A 91 -1.06 25.69 10.90
N GLN A 92 -0.22 24.77 11.36
CA GLN A 92 0.45 24.78 12.66
C GLN A 92 -0.54 24.96 13.84
N ARG A 93 -1.70 24.28 13.76
CA ARG A 93 -2.73 24.31 14.81
C ARG A 93 -3.63 23.07 14.77
N VAL A 94 -4.33 22.84 15.86
CA VAL A 94 -5.38 21.81 15.95
C VAL A 94 -6.62 22.27 15.19
N VAL A 95 -7.19 21.38 14.37
CA VAL A 95 -8.41 21.59 13.58
C VAL A 95 -9.31 20.35 13.66
N PRO A 96 -10.62 20.45 13.38
CA PRO A 96 -11.47 19.27 13.24
C PRO A 96 -10.98 18.35 12.12
N ILE A 97 -11.13 17.03 12.30
CA ILE A 97 -10.80 16.05 11.24
C ILE A 97 -11.80 16.21 10.08
N PRO A 98 -11.35 16.47 8.85
CA PRO A 98 -12.24 16.54 7.69
C PRO A 98 -12.95 15.21 7.43
N ARG A 99 -14.20 15.24 6.95
CA ARG A 99 -14.98 14.01 6.64
C ARG A 99 -14.35 13.09 5.58
N GLN A 100 -13.46 13.63 4.76
CA GLN A 100 -12.74 12.90 3.70
C GLN A 100 -11.25 12.71 4.05
N HIS A 101 -10.89 12.83 5.33
CA HIS A 101 -9.52 12.59 5.77
C HIS A 101 -9.14 11.11 5.59
N PRO A 102 -7.93 10.77 5.10
CA PRO A 102 -7.49 9.39 4.86
C PRO A 102 -7.56 8.46 6.07
N ILE A 103 -7.56 9.01 7.29
CA ILE A 103 -7.73 8.22 8.53
C ILE A 103 -9.03 7.40 8.53
N TRP A 104 -10.09 7.90 7.88
CA TRP A 104 -11.35 7.19 7.80
C TRP A 104 -11.27 5.95 6.90
N ASP A 105 -10.44 5.98 5.86
CA ASP A 105 -10.18 4.82 5.02
C ASP A 105 -9.37 3.77 5.78
N VAL A 106 -8.37 4.19 6.57
CA VAL A 106 -7.62 3.29 7.47
C VAL A 106 -8.59 2.58 8.40
N ILE A 107 -9.38 3.32 9.18
CA ILE A 107 -10.32 2.76 10.17
C ILE A 107 -11.34 1.82 9.50
N LYS A 108 -11.88 2.23 8.35
CA LYS A 108 -12.88 1.43 7.61
C LYS A 108 -12.27 0.13 7.07
N LEU A 109 -11.06 0.19 6.52
CA LEU A 109 -10.42 -0.97 5.88
C LEU A 109 -9.71 -1.88 6.89
N THR A 110 -9.50 -1.42 8.13
CA THR A 110 -8.94 -2.22 9.22
C THR A 110 -9.98 -2.59 10.28
N GLN A 111 -11.26 -2.67 9.88
CA GLN A 111 -12.31 -3.20 10.76
C GLN A 111 -11.92 -4.59 11.26
N GLY A 112 -11.99 -4.78 12.57
CA GLY A 112 -11.57 -6.01 13.26
C GLY A 112 -10.18 -5.95 13.88
N PHE A 113 -9.35 -4.93 13.58
CA PHE A 113 -8.15 -4.69 14.37
C PHE A 113 -8.53 -4.18 15.77
N ASP A 114 -7.91 -4.74 16.80
CA ASP A 114 -8.18 -4.38 18.19
C ASP A 114 -7.44 -3.10 18.58
N TRP A 115 -8.05 -1.96 18.25
CA TRP A 115 -7.54 -0.64 18.63
C TRP A 115 -7.57 -0.40 20.14
N GLU A 116 -8.38 -1.14 20.91
CA GLU A 116 -8.45 -0.97 22.36
C GLU A 116 -7.22 -1.60 23.04
N ALA A 117 -6.80 -2.77 22.56
CA ALA A 117 -5.58 -3.45 23.01
C ALA A 117 -4.28 -2.88 22.42
N PHE A 118 -4.36 -2.08 21.36
CA PHE A 118 -3.18 -1.52 20.68
C PHE A 118 -2.39 -0.56 21.59
N ASP A 119 -1.11 -0.87 21.78
CA ASP A 119 -0.13 -0.04 22.47
C ASP A 119 0.62 0.86 21.47
N PRO A 120 0.42 2.20 21.50
CA PRO A 120 1.12 3.13 20.63
C PRO A 120 2.65 3.11 20.76
N ALA A 121 3.20 2.56 21.84
CA ALA A 121 4.64 2.38 22.02
C ALA A 121 5.19 1.16 21.25
N GLN A 122 4.32 0.29 20.73
CA GLN A 122 4.65 -0.91 19.94
C GLN A 122 3.94 -0.86 18.58
N PRO A 123 4.30 0.10 17.70
CA PRO A 123 3.61 0.31 16.44
C PRO A 123 3.67 -0.88 15.49
N GLU A 124 4.67 -1.76 15.62
CA GLU A 124 4.78 -3.01 14.87
C GLU A 124 3.55 -3.92 15.03
N ALA A 125 2.83 -3.82 16.15
CA ALA A 125 1.59 -4.55 16.37
C ALA A 125 0.51 -4.22 15.34
N PHE A 126 0.52 -3.02 14.77
CA PHE A 126 -0.32 -2.63 13.64
C PHE A 126 0.44 -2.69 12.31
N VAL A 127 1.61 -2.04 12.24
CA VAL A 127 2.38 -1.85 11.00
C VAL A 127 2.69 -3.18 10.33
N ASP A 128 3.09 -4.20 11.09
CA ASP A 128 3.43 -5.50 10.55
C ASP A 128 2.27 -6.50 10.55
N SER A 129 1.11 -6.09 11.04
CA SER A 129 -0.09 -6.93 11.10
C SER A 129 -0.71 -7.14 9.72
N THR A 130 -1.55 -8.17 9.60
CA THR A 130 -2.30 -8.46 8.37
C THR A 130 -3.21 -7.31 7.91
N TYR A 131 -3.52 -6.35 8.79
CA TYR A 131 -4.36 -5.18 8.47
C TYR A 131 -3.61 -4.11 7.66
N ASN A 132 -2.28 -4.09 7.75
CA ASN A 132 -1.42 -3.19 6.99
C ASN A 132 -0.56 -3.94 5.96
N GLN A 133 -0.85 -5.21 5.67
CA GLN A 133 -0.17 -5.95 4.61
C GLN A 133 -1.01 -6.01 3.34
N LEU A 134 -0.35 -5.89 2.19
CA LEU A 134 -0.90 -6.07 0.86
C LEU A 134 0.00 -7.05 0.11
N LEU A 135 -0.56 -8.17 -0.32
CA LEU A 135 0.19 -9.22 -1.01
C LEU A 135 0.28 -8.89 -2.50
N LEU A 136 1.50 -8.87 -3.04
CA LEU A 136 1.77 -8.47 -4.42
C LEU A 136 2.77 -9.44 -5.06
N CYS A 137 2.55 -9.81 -6.33
CA CYS A 137 3.59 -10.52 -7.08
C CYS A 137 4.75 -9.57 -7.41
N ALA A 138 5.90 -10.13 -7.78
CA ALA A 138 7.09 -9.34 -8.09
C ALA A 138 6.86 -8.20 -9.11
N LEU A 139 5.98 -8.41 -10.11
CA LEU A 139 5.61 -7.39 -11.10
C LEU A 139 4.91 -6.19 -10.44
N HIS A 140 3.81 -6.43 -9.72
CA HIS A 140 3.01 -5.35 -9.11
C HIS A 140 3.63 -4.76 -7.84
N HIS A 141 4.60 -5.44 -7.22
CA HIS A 141 5.34 -4.92 -6.08
C HIS A 141 6.46 -3.97 -6.53
N ARG A 142 7.40 -4.48 -7.33
CA ARG A 142 8.70 -3.85 -7.60
C ARG A 142 9.12 -3.95 -9.07
N GLY A 143 8.19 -4.37 -9.94
CA GLY A 143 8.43 -4.44 -11.38
C GLY A 143 8.54 -3.04 -11.96
N LYS A 144 9.53 -2.83 -12.82
CA LYS A 144 9.67 -1.57 -13.55
C LYS A 144 8.38 -1.27 -14.33
N ASP A 145 7.90 -0.02 -14.29
CA ASP A 145 6.71 0.46 -15.01
C ASP A 145 5.38 -0.22 -14.59
N HIS A 146 5.36 -0.95 -13.46
CA HIS A 146 4.18 -1.67 -12.94
C HIS A 146 4.09 -1.69 -11.41
N GLY A 147 5.22 -1.60 -10.72
CA GLY A 147 5.35 -1.82 -9.29
C GLY A 147 4.83 -0.64 -8.47
N ARG A 148 4.30 -0.93 -7.28
CA ARG A 148 3.82 0.10 -6.34
C ARG A 148 4.92 1.05 -5.89
N HIS A 149 6.18 0.61 -5.97
CA HIS A 149 7.37 1.43 -5.71
C HIS A 149 7.87 2.22 -6.94
N GLU A 150 7.33 1.99 -8.13
CA GLU A 150 7.76 2.63 -9.38
C GLU A 150 6.74 3.66 -9.89
N GLU A 151 5.48 3.54 -9.46
CA GLU A 151 4.37 4.37 -9.94
C GLU A 151 3.58 5.01 -8.80
N SER A 152 3.16 6.26 -9.00
CA SER A 152 2.31 6.97 -8.06
C SER A 152 0.87 6.42 -8.08
N ASP A 153 0.22 6.36 -6.92
CA ASP A 153 -1.24 6.32 -6.86
C ASP A 153 -1.82 7.63 -7.48
N PRO A 154 -2.91 7.59 -8.29
CA PRO A 154 -3.79 6.46 -8.60
C PRO A 154 -3.40 5.65 -9.86
N VAL A 155 -2.28 5.96 -10.53
CA VAL A 155 -1.88 5.31 -11.79
C VAL A 155 -1.66 3.81 -11.58
N TRP A 156 -0.95 3.44 -10.50
CA TRP A 156 -0.71 2.04 -10.14
C TRP A 156 -2.03 1.26 -9.93
N SER A 157 -2.98 1.87 -9.23
CA SER A 157 -4.24 1.23 -8.82
C SER A 157 -5.13 0.77 -9.98
N VAL A 158 -4.98 1.36 -11.18
CA VAL A 158 -5.84 1.01 -12.33
C VAL A 158 -5.55 -0.38 -12.89
N GLN A 159 -4.35 -0.94 -12.64
CA GLN A 159 -3.93 -2.25 -13.15
C GLN A 159 -4.88 -3.38 -12.72
N ALA A 160 -5.54 -3.25 -11.56
CA ALA A 160 -6.53 -4.22 -11.07
C ALA A 160 -7.88 -4.21 -11.84
N PHE A 161 -8.10 -3.23 -12.71
CA PHE A 161 -9.40 -2.97 -13.36
C PHE A 161 -9.31 -2.81 -14.88
N LEU A 162 -8.17 -3.17 -15.48
CA LEU A 162 -7.95 -3.02 -16.91
C LEU A 162 -8.86 -3.94 -17.72
N LEU A 163 -9.29 -3.45 -18.88
CA LEU A 163 -10.01 -4.26 -19.86
C LEU A 163 -9.05 -5.28 -20.49
N PRO A 164 -9.51 -6.51 -20.81
CA PRO A 164 -8.69 -7.48 -21.53
C PRO A 164 -8.14 -6.90 -22.85
N GLY A 165 -6.85 -7.08 -23.10
CA GLY A 165 -6.15 -6.60 -24.29
C GLY A 165 -5.74 -5.12 -24.25
N PHE A 166 -6.03 -4.40 -23.16
CA PHE A 166 -5.43 -3.09 -22.95
C PHE A 166 -3.92 -3.23 -22.75
N VAL A 167 -3.16 -2.33 -23.37
CA VAL A 167 -1.70 -2.24 -23.20
C VAL A 167 -1.44 -1.16 -22.17
N TYR A 168 -0.97 -1.55 -21.00
CA TYR A 168 -0.73 -0.66 -19.87
C TYR A 168 0.58 0.12 -20.02
N SER A 169 1.64 -0.58 -20.36
CA SER A 169 3.01 -0.09 -20.31
C SER A 169 3.78 -0.36 -21.61
N PRO A 170 4.89 0.36 -21.87
CA PRO A 170 5.69 0.14 -23.08
C PRO A 170 6.31 -1.26 -23.21
N ASP A 171 6.57 -1.97 -22.12
CA ASP A 171 7.11 -3.33 -22.18
C ASP A 171 6.07 -4.35 -22.63
N GLU A 172 4.80 -4.20 -22.21
CA GLU A 172 3.69 -5.01 -22.73
C GLU A 172 3.53 -4.83 -24.25
N LEU A 173 3.63 -3.58 -24.75
CA LEU A 173 3.59 -3.30 -26.19
C LEU A 173 4.70 -4.02 -26.96
N LYS A 174 5.93 -3.97 -26.41
CA LYS A 174 7.09 -4.66 -27.00
C LYS A 174 6.88 -6.18 -27.05
N GLN A 175 6.30 -6.76 -26.00
CA GLN A 175 6.03 -8.20 -25.92
C GLN A 175 4.99 -8.64 -26.96
N LEU A 176 3.95 -7.84 -27.21
CA LEU A 176 2.95 -8.11 -28.24
C LEU A 176 3.59 -8.16 -29.64
N HIS A 177 4.35 -7.13 -30.02
CA HIS A 177 5.04 -7.12 -31.32
C HIS A 177 6.08 -8.25 -31.48
N ALA A 178 6.71 -8.69 -30.39
CA ALA A 178 7.64 -9.81 -30.44
C ALA A 178 6.93 -11.15 -30.71
N LYS A 179 5.70 -11.32 -30.23
CA LYS A 179 4.88 -12.52 -30.47
C LYS A 179 4.36 -12.60 -31.91
N GLU A 180 3.99 -11.46 -32.50
CA GLU A 180 3.48 -11.39 -33.90
C GLU A 180 4.56 -11.67 -34.97
N ARG A 181 5.84 -11.60 -34.59
CA ARG A 181 6.98 -11.86 -35.49
C ARG A 181 7.37 -13.34 -35.60
N LYS A 182 6.72 -14.23 -34.86
CA LYS A 182 6.93 -15.68 -34.91
C LYS A 182 5.80 -16.36 -35.67
#